data_AF-A0A956NR40-F1
#
_entry.id   AF-A0A956NR40-F1
#
_cell.length_a   1.000
_cell.length_b   1.000
_cell.length_c   1.000
_cell.angle_alpha   90.00
_cell.angle_beta   90.00
_cell.angle_gamma   90.00
#
_symmetry.space_group_name_H-M   'P 1'
#
loop_
_entity.id
_entity.type
_entity.pdbx_description
1 polymer ?
#
loop_
_entity_poly.entity_id
_entity_poly.type
_entity_poly.pdbx_seq_one_letter_code
_entity_poly.pdbx_strand_id
1 'polypeptide(L)'
;VAANDVPTPPSLVARLSAAYAEGYQVPPDQREAFASQFRPIAEAQVRRELVLDAVATAHNLQATEADLDARIAEMAAARGTEPGKLYAQLEQAKRLPELERQLTEEKTFTWLLEQSTVSEGAA
;
A
#
# COMPACT_ATOMS: atom_id res chain seq x y z
N VAL A 1 1.84 18.15 -12.66
CA VAL A 1 1.21 16.80 -12.62
C VAL A 1 1.70 15.87 -13.74
N ALA A 2 2.37 16.36 -14.80
CA ALA A 2 2.76 15.54 -15.96
C ALA A 2 3.68 14.33 -15.71
N ALA A 3 4.48 14.31 -14.64
CA ALA A 3 5.46 13.24 -14.41
C ALA A 3 4.85 11.84 -14.22
N ASN A 4 3.62 11.75 -13.72
CA ASN A 4 2.96 10.50 -13.33
C ASN A 4 1.65 10.27 -14.09
N ASP A 5 1.57 10.67 -15.37
CA ASP A 5 0.35 10.50 -16.16
C ASP A 5 0.15 9.06 -16.69
N VAL A 6 0.09 8.10 -15.76
CA VAL A 6 -0.12 6.68 -16.06
C VAL A 6 -1.62 6.40 -16.27
N PRO A 7 -2.02 5.77 -17.39
CA PRO A 7 -3.41 5.36 -17.61
C PRO A 7 -3.89 4.38 -16.54
N THR A 8 -5.07 4.61 -15.99
CA THR A 8 -5.68 3.75 -14.97
C THR A 8 -6.63 2.73 -15.61
N PRO A 9 -6.36 1.42 -15.51
CA PRO A 9 -7.23 0.40 -16.09
C PRO A 9 -8.65 0.45 -15.47
N PRO A 10 -9.73 0.51 -16.29
CA PRO A 10 -11.10 0.59 -15.76
C PRO A 10 -11.48 -0.56 -14.83
N SER A 11 -10.94 -1.75 -15.06
CA SER A 11 -11.17 -2.93 -14.21
C SER A 11 -10.58 -2.77 -12.81
N LEU A 12 -9.40 -2.15 -12.68
CA LEU A 12 -8.78 -1.88 -11.38
C LEU A 12 -9.53 -0.80 -10.61
N VAL A 13 -9.95 0.26 -11.32
CA VAL A 13 -10.77 1.34 -10.75
C VAL A 13 -12.11 0.78 -10.25
N ALA A 14 -12.81 -0.01 -11.07
CA ALA A 14 -14.07 -0.64 -10.69
C ALA A 14 -13.91 -1.58 -9.49
N ARG A 15 -12.85 -2.40 -9.47
CA ARG A 15 -12.55 -3.30 -8.35
C ARG A 15 -12.32 -2.52 -7.06
N LEU A 16 -11.55 -1.43 -7.11
CA LEU A 16 -11.28 -0.60 -5.95
C LEU A 16 -12.54 0.14 -5.46
N SER A 17 -13.35 0.69 -6.36
CA SER A 17 -14.65 1.29 -6.03
C SER A 17 -15.58 0.29 -5.34
N ALA A 18 -15.60 -0.97 -5.79
CA ALA A 18 -16.39 -2.03 -5.17
C ALA A 18 -15.87 -2.37 -3.76
N ALA A 19 -14.55 -2.46 -3.58
CA ALA A 19 -13.95 -2.69 -2.26
C ALA A 19 -14.27 -1.56 -1.27
N TYR A 20 -14.24 -0.30 -1.71
CA TYR A 20 -14.69 0.82 -0.87
C TYR A 20 -16.17 0.75 -0.54
N ALA A 21 -17.03 0.42 -1.52
CA ALA A 21 -18.46 0.28 -1.28
C ALA A 21 -18.75 -0.81 -0.23
N GLU A 22 -18.00 -1.91 -0.26
CA GLU A 22 -18.07 -2.96 0.77
C GLU A 22 -17.58 -2.47 2.14
N GLY A 23 -16.43 -1.81 2.19
CA GLY A 23 -15.85 -1.28 3.44
C GLY A 23 -16.74 -0.23 4.12
N TYR A 24 -17.42 0.61 3.35
CA TYR A 24 -18.40 1.58 3.85
C TYR A 24 -19.81 1.00 4.02
N GLN A 25 -20.00 -0.30 3.74
CA GLN A 25 -21.30 -0.98 3.87
C GLN A 25 -22.41 -0.33 3.03
N VAL A 26 -22.07 0.13 1.82
CA VAL A 26 -23.00 0.78 0.90
C VAL A 26 -24.11 -0.21 0.45
N PRO A 27 -25.40 0.17 0.57
CA PRO A 27 -26.52 -0.65 0.13
C PRO A 27 -26.39 -1.07 -1.34
N PRO A 28 -26.74 -2.30 -1.73
CA PRO A 28 -26.57 -2.81 -3.09
C PRO A 28 -27.17 -1.91 -4.18
N ASP A 29 -28.34 -1.34 -3.93
CA ASP A 29 -29.07 -0.40 -4.80
C ASP A 29 -28.36 0.95 -4.97
N GLN A 30 -27.44 1.30 -4.08
CA GLN A 30 -26.67 2.55 -4.11
C GLN A 30 -25.24 2.37 -4.63
N ARG A 31 -24.78 1.14 -4.86
CA ARG A 31 -23.38 0.84 -5.22
C ARG A 31 -22.95 1.46 -6.55
N GLU A 32 -23.82 1.52 -7.55
CA GLU A 32 -23.50 2.11 -8.85
C GLU A 32 -23.31 3.64 -8.76
N ALA A 33 -24.20 4.31 -8.03
CA ALA A 33 -24.09 5.74 -7.76
C ALA A 33 -22.83 6.05 -6.96
N PHE A 34 -22.54 5.25 -5.92
CA PHE A 34 -21.30 5.34 -5.15
C PHE A 34 -20.08 5.19 -6.05
N ALA A 35 -20.01 4.12 -6.86
CA ALA A 35 -18.87 3.86 -7.74
C ALA A 35 -18.61 5.02 -8.72
N SER A 36 -19.68 5.63 -9.24
CA SER A 36 -19.58 6.78 -10.16
C SER A 36 -19.00 8.01 -9.46
N GLN A 37 -19.44 8.31 -8.22
CA GLN A 37 -18.94 9.44 -7.43
C GLN A 37 -17.51 9.20 -6.92
N PHE A 38 -17.18 7.96 -6.55
CA PHE A 38 -15.87 7.59 -6.03
C PHE A 38 -14.81 7.38 -7.12
N ARG A 39 -15.21 7.34 -8.39
CA ARG A 39 -14.32 7.07 -9.51
C ARG A 39 -13.05 7.92 -9.53
N PRO A 40 -13.08 9.26 -9.32
CA PRO A 40 -11.86 10.07 -9.32
C PRO A 40 -10.89 9.69 -8.19
N ILE A 41 -11.42 9.33 -7.02
CA ILE A 41 -10.62 8.87 -5.87
C ILE A 41 -9.98 7.52 -6.20
N ALA A 42 -10.77 6.59 -6.75
CA ALA A 42 -10.27 5.28 -7.15
C ALA A 42 -9.23 5.38 -8.27
N GLU A 43 -9.40 6.27 -9.25
CA GLU A 43 -8.41 6.53 -10.30
C GLU A 43 -7.11 7.09 -9.70
N ALA A 44 -7.17 8.05 -8.79
CA ALA A 44 -5.98 8.59 -8.13
C ALA A 44 -5.23 7.51 -7.33
N GLN A 45 -5.96 6.67 -6.61
CA GLN A 45 -5.38 5.58 -5.81
C GLN A 45 -4.76 4.49 -6.69
N VAL A 46 -5.45 4.03 -7.73
CA VAL A 46 -4.91 3.04 -8.69
C VAL A 46 -3.64 3.59 -9.34
N ARG A 47 -3.64 4.85 -9.75
CA ARG A 47 -2.46 5.49 -10.33
C ARG A 47 -1.29 5.52 -9.34
N ARG A 48 -1.55 5.90 -8.10
CA ARG A 48 -0.54 5.89 -7.02
C ARG A 48 0.06 4.50 -6.86
N GLU A 49 -0.78 3.48 -6.75
CA GLU A 49 -0.32 2.09 -6.59
C GLU A 49 0.51 1.61 -7.78
N LEU A 50 0.07 1.87 -9.02
CA LEU A 50 0.82 1.51 -10.22
C LEU A 50 2.19 2.21 -10.30
N VAL A 51 2.25 3.49 -9.93
CA VAL A 51 3.51 4.25 -9.93
C VAL A 51 4.46 3.72 -8.85
N LEU A 52 3.97 3.49 -7.63
CA LEU A 52 4.79 2.95 -6.54
C LEU A 52 5.31 1.54 -6.86
N ASP A 53 4.46 0.67 -7.40
CA ASP A 53 4.86 -0.69 -7.81
C ASP A 53 5.92 -0.67 -8.93
N ALA A 54 5.76 0.24 -9.89
CA ALA A 54 6.75 0.43 -10.96
C ALA A 54 8.10 0.90 -10.42
N VAL A 55 8.11 1.86 -9.47
CA VAL A 55 9.35 2.33 -8.82
C VAL A 55 9.98 1.22 -8.00
N ALA A 56 9.19 0.50 -7.20
CA ALA A 56 9.67 -0.61 -6.38
C ALA A 56 10.35 -1.67 -7.25
N THR A 57 9.73 -2.04 -8.37
CA THR A 57 10.26 -3.00 -9.33
C THR A 57 11.51 -2.49 -10.03
N ALA A 58 11.52 -1.26 -10.53
CA ALA A 58 12.64 -0.69 -11.26
C ALA A 58 13.92 -0.59 -10.40
N HIS A 59 13.76 -0.43 -9.08
CA HIS A 59 14.87 -0.22 -8.14
C HIS A 59 15.10 -1.40 -7.18
N ASN A 60 14.42 -2.54 -7.37
CA ASN A 60 14.53 -3.74 -6.53
C ASN A 60 14.27 -3.45 -5.04
N LEU A 61 13.20 -2.70 -4.76
CA LEU A 61 12.85 -2.25 -3.40
C LEU A 61 11.87 -3.19 -2.69
N GLN A 62 11.50 -4.31 -3.32
CA GLN A 62 10.69 -5.35 -2.68
C GLN A 62 11.28 -5.74 -1.32
N ALA A 63 10.40 -5.91 -0.34
CA ALA A 63 10.80 -6.42 0.96
C ALA A 63 11.34 -7.85 0.81
N THR A 64 12.46 -8.10 1.47
CA THR A 64 13.08 -9.42 1.52
C THR A 64 12.62 -10.18 2.75
N GLU A 65 12.89 -11.48 2.80
CA GLU A 65 12.68 -12.29 4.02
C GLU A 65 13.45 -11.71 5.22
N ALA A 66 14.66 -11.20 4.99
CA ALA A 66 15.45 -10.53 6.03
C ALA A 66 14.78 -9.24 6.53
N ASP A 67 14.14 -8.46 5.65
CA ASP A 67 13.39 -7.26 6.03
C ASP A 67 12.18 -7.63 6.90
N LEU A 68 11.47 -8.70 6.53
CA LEU A 68 10.35 -9.26 7.28
C LEU A 68 10.79 -9.73 8.67
N ASP A 69 11.87 -10.52 8.75
CA ASP A 69 12.41 -11.03 10.01
C ASP A 69 12.82 -9.89 10.95
N ALA A 70 13.51 -8.87 10.41
CA ALA A 70 13.93 -7.70 11.17
C ALA A 70 12.71 -6.93 11.74
N ARG A 71 11.69 -6.69 10.90
CA ARG A 71 10.47 -5.99 11.33
C ARG A 71 9.68 -6.81 12.36
N ILE A 72 9.61 -8.14 12.20
CA ILE A 72 8.93 -9.01 13.17
C ILE A 72 9.70 -9.03 14.50
N ALA A 73 11.03 -9.07 14.48
CA ALA A 73 11.84 -8.98 15.69
C ALA A 73 11.62 -7.66 16.44
N GLU A 74 11.59 -6.53 15.71
CA GLU A 74 11.27 -5.22 16.27
C GLU A 74 9.87 -5.19 16.92
N MET A 75 8.85 -5.64 16.18
CA MET A 75 7.47 -5.72 16.68
C MET A 75 7.34 -6.64 17.90
N ALA A 76 8.09 -7.75 17.92
CA ALA A 76 8.08 -8.71 19.01
C ALA A 76 8.72 -8.12 20.27
N ALA A 77 9.86 -7.45 20.13
CA ALA A 77 10.53 -6.73 21.21
C ALA A 77 9.62 -5.65 21.81
N ALA A 78 8.97 -4.84 20.97
CA ALA A 78 8.03 -3.81 21.41
C ALA A 78 6.80 -4.37 22.16
N ARG A 79 6.44 -5.63 21.91
CA ARG A 79 5.30 -6.33 22.55
C ARG A 79 5.71 -7.25 23.70
N GLY A 80 7.00 -7.36 24.00
CA GLY A 80 7.52 -8.31 25.00
C GLY A 80 7.20 -9.77 24.66
N THR A 81 7.26 -10.14 23.38
CA THR A 81 7.02 -11.51 22.92
C THR A 81 8.18 -12.04 22.09
N GLU A 82 8.21 -13.35 21.88
CA GLU A 82 9.25 -14.01 21.09
C GLU A 82 9.00 -13.82 19.58
N PRO A 83 10.01 -13.47 18.76
CA PRO A 83 9.85 -13.26 17.32
C PRO A 83 9.19 -14.42 16.58
N GLY A 84 9.62 -15.66 16.85
CA GLY A 84 9.04 -16.85 16.21
C GLY A 84 7.56 -17.07 16.57
N LYS A 85 7.15 -16.70 17.79
CA LYS A 85 5.73 -16.75 18.18
C LYS A 85 4.91 -15.71 17.44
N LEU A 86 5.44 -14.48 17.30
CA LEU A 86 4.78 -13.44 16.54
C LEU A 86 4.69 -13.79 15.05
N TYR A 87 5.75 -14.35 14.47
CA TYR A 87 5.77 -14.85 13.09
C TYR A 87 4.62 -15.83 12.86
N ALA A 88 4.54 -16.90 13.67
CA ALA A 88 3.50 -17.92 13.54
C ALA A 88 2.07 -17.33 13.66
N GLN A 89 1.89 -16.33 14.53
CA GLN A 89 0.60 -15.62 14.65
C GLN A 89 0.25 -14.82 13.39
N LEU A 90 1.23 -14.11 12.81
CA LEU A 90 1.03 -13.35 11.58
C LEU A 90 0.77 -14.27 10.39
N GLU A 91 1.47 -15.40 10.31
CA GLU A 91 1.27 -16.43 9.29
C GLU A 91 -0.14 -17.03 9.38
N GLN A 92 -0.55 -17.47 10.58
CA GLN A 92 -1.88 -18.03 10.81
C GLN A 92 -2.99 -17.03 10.48
N ALA A 93 -2.76 -15.74 10.75
CA ALA A 93 -3.68 -14.66 10.39
C ALA A 93 -3.59 -14.22 8.92
N LYS A 94 -2.71 -14.83 8.11
CA LYS A 94 -2.43 -14.46 6.71
C LYS A 94 -2.05 -12.98 6.54
N ARG A 95 -1.32 -12.44 7.51
CA ARG A 95 -0.89 -11.03 7.57
C ARG A 95 0.52 -10.77 7.07
N LEU A 96 1.32 -11.81 6.84
CA LEU A 96 2.68 -11.68 6.31
C LEU A 96 2.71 -10.94 4.95
N PRO A 97 1.84 -11.24 3.97
CA PRO A 97 1.86 -10.53 2.68
C PRO A 97 1.56 -9.02 2.82
N GLU A 98 0.68 -8.65 3.75
CA GLU A 98 0.39 -7.24 4.01
C GLU A 98 1.58 -6.54 4.67
N LEU A 99 2.30 -7.22 5.56
CA LEU A 99 3.53 -6.68 6.16
C LEU A 99 4.63 -6.50 5.12
N GLU A 100 4.80 -7.45 4.22
CA GLU A 100 5.74 -7.37 3.09
C GLU A 100 5.41 -6.17 2.18
N ARG A 101 4.12 -5.98 1.87
CA ARG A 101 3.63 -4.85 1.07
C ARG A 101 3.94 -3.52 1.77
N GLN A 102 3.69 -3.42 3.07
CA GLN A 102 3.98 -2.21 3.87
C GLN A 102 5.49 -1.89 3.87
N LEU A 103 6.34 -2.89 4.08
CA LEU A 103 7.79 -2.72 4.04
C LEU A 103 8.29 -2.28 2.66
N THR A 104 7.74 -2.86 1.60
CA THR A 104 8.06 -2.45 0.21
C THR A 104 7.65 -1.01 -0.05
N GLU A 105 6.46 -0.61 0.41
CA GLU A 105 5.96 0.76 0.28
C GLU A 105 6.85 1.75 1.05
N GLU A 106 7.23 1.44 2.29
CA GLU A 106 8.17 2.22 3.09
C GLU A 106 9.52 2.40 2.38
N LYS A 107 10.14 1.31 1.90
CA LYS A 107 11.41 1.36 1.15
C LYS A 107 11.29 2.23 -0.11
N THR A 108 10.16 2.12 -0.80
CA THR A 108 9.87 2.93 -2.01
C THR A 108 9.77 4.41 -1.69
N PHE A 109 9.08 4.78 -0.61
CA PHE A 109 8.99 6.18 -0.19
C PHE A 109 10.32 6.74 0.31
N THR A 110 11.10 5.96 1.06
CA THR A 110 12.45 6.35 1.46
C THR A 110 13.32 6.65 0.25
N TRP A 111 13.34 5.77 -0.74
CA TRP A 111 14.09 5.98 -1.96
C TRP A 111 13.62 7.24 -2.73
N LEU A 112 12.30 7.43 -2.89
CA LEU A 112 11.75 8.61 -3.54
C LEU A 112 12.14 9.91 -2.82
N LEU A 113 12.17 9.89 -1.50
CA LEU A 113 12.59 11.04 -0.69
C LEU A 113 14.07 11.36 -0.90
N GLU A 114 14.94 10.35 -0.94
CA GLU A 114 16.37 10.50 -1.24
C GLU A 114 16.64 11.07 -2.64
N GLN A 115 15.75 10.80 -3.60
CA GLN A 115 15.85 11.37 -4.96
C GLN A 115 15.20 12.76 -5.07
N SER A 116 14.55 13.25 -4.02
CA SER A 116 13.79 14.50 -4.05
C SER A 116 14.57 15.66 -3.44
N THR A 117 14.41 16.86 -4.03
CA THR A 117 14.84 18.10 -3.36
C THR A 117 13.81 18.47 -2.31
N VAL A 118 14.18 18.39 -1.03
CA VAL A 118 13.31 18.74 0.11
C VAL A 118 13.68 20.15 0.60
N SER A 119 12.68 21.01 0.74
CA SER A 119 12.82 22.36 1.32
C SER A 119 11.87 22.52 2.50
N GLU A 120 12.27 23.27 3.52
CA GLU A 120 11.38 23.67 4.61
C GLU A 120 10.23 24.52 4.05
N GLY A 121 8.99 24.17 4.40
CA GLY A 121 7.82 24.96 4.05
C GLY A 121 7.77 26.22 4.93
N ALA A 122 7.59 27.38 4.31
CA ALA A 122 7.31 28.61 5.06
C ALA A 122 6.05 28.38 5.92
N ALA A 123 6.21 28.53 7.24
CA ALA A 123 5.13 28.38 8.23
C ALA A 123 4.06 29.46 8.10
#